data_AF-A0A350M7I9-F1
#
_entry.id   AF-A0A350M7I9-F1
#
_cell.length_a   1.000
_cell.length_b   1.000
_cell.length_c   1.000
_cell.angle_alpha   90.00
_cell.angle_beta   90.00
_cell.angle_gamma   90.00
#
_symmetry.space_group_name_H-M   'P 1'
#
loop_
_entity.id
_entity.type
_entity.pdbx_description
1 polymer ?
#
loop_
_entity_poly.entity_id
_entity_poly.type
_entity_poly.pdbx_seq_one_letter_code
_entity_poly.pdbx_strand_id
1 'polypeptide(L)'
;YEELASFNKPIMLTEFGCLEVGGDRAEWYREALCNLNENYPATKSVLFFHFNNDITLTNKSLNWYFLEDSLTVESIKKCVDGWSWQ
;
A
#
# COMPACT_ATOMS: atom_id res chain seq x y z
N TYR A 1 5.43 1.92 14.03
CA TYR A 1 6.64 2.35 13.29
C TYR A 1 7.80 2.60 14.23
N GLU A 2 7.68 3.51 15.20
CA GLU A 2 8.78 3.94 16.10
C GLU A 2 9.55 2.77 16.74
N GLU A 3 8.84 1.78 17.25
CA GLU A 3 9.44 0.57 17.83
C GLU A 3 10.36 -0.16 16.84
N LEU A 4 9.87 -0.44 15.63
CA LEU A 4 10.66 -1.10 14.58
C LEU A 4 11.79 -0.21 14.05
N ALA A 5 11.57 1.10 13.97
CA ALA A 5 12.59 2.05 13.53
C ALA A 5 13.76 2.14 14.53
N SER A 6 13.51 1.91 15.82
CA SER A 6 14.53 1.94 16.87
C SER A 6 15.66 0.91 16.68
N PHE A 7 15.40 -0.17 15.93
CA PHE A 7 16.40 -1.19 15.58
C PHE A 7 17.41 -0.72 14.51
N ASN A 8 17.20 0.45 13.92
CA ASN A 8 18.07 1.02 12.87
C ASN A 8 18.28 0.03 11.69
N LYS A 9 17.21 -0.65 11.29
CA LYS A 9 17.16 -1.55 10.14
C LYS A 9 16.12 -1.04 9.13
N PRO A 10 16.34 -1.26 7.82
CA PRO A 10 15.31 -1.04 6.82
C PRO A 10 14.05 -1.85 7.13
N ILE A 11 12.88 -1.24 6.94
CA ILE A 11 11.56 -1.85 7.13
C ILE A 11 10.97 -2.16 5.76
N MET A 12 10.31 -3.31 5.66
CA MET A 12 9.48 -3.69 4.52
C MET A 12 8.05 -3.86 5.02
N LEU A 13 7.08 -3.28 4.30
CA LEU A 13 5.68 -3.67 4.44
C LEU A 13 5.50 -4.95 3.62
N THR A 14 5.38 -6.09 4.30
CA THR A 14 5.35 -7.41 3.65
C THR A 14 4.01 -7.73 3.02
N GLU A 15 2.93 -7.09 3.48
CA GLU A 15 1.60 -7.18 2.89
C GLU A 15 0.95 -5.80 2.96
N PHE A 16 0.51 -5.29 1.81
CA PHE A 16 -0.12 -3.98 1.70
C PHE A 16 -1.22 -4.01 0.64
N GLY A 17 -2.43 -3.57 0.99
CA GLY A 17 -3.57 -3.60 0.10
C GLY A 17 -4.78 -2.89 0.69
N CYS A 18 -5.69 -2.48 -0.17
CA CYS A 18 -6.96 -1.87 0.21
C CYS A 18 -8.10 -2.46 -0.62
N LEU A 19 -9.24 -2.70 0.05
CA LEU A 19 -10.45 -3.18 -0.60
C LEU A 19 -11.11 -2.04 -1.40
N GLU A 20 -11.85 -2.41 -2.44
CA GLU A 20 -12.67 -1.46 -3.20
C GLU A 20 -13.90 -0.98 -2.39
N VAL A 21 -14.44 -1.84 -1.54
CA VAL A 21 -15.68 -1.56 -0.81
C VAL A 21 -15.37 -0.84 0.50
N GLY A 22 -16.09 0.25 0.77
CA GLY A 22 -16.07 0.94 2.07
C GLY A 22 -15.43 2.33 2.05
N GLY A 23 -14.97 2.81 0.90
CA GLY A 23 -14.40 4.15 0.76
C GLY A 23 -13.87 4.44 -0.65
N ASP A 24 -13.06 5.49 -0.77
CA ASP A 24 -12.34 5.82 -1.99
C ASP A 24 -10.95 5.15 -1.96
N ARG A 25 -10.77 4.12 -2.78
CA ARG A 25 -9.53 3.34 -2.83
C ARG A 25 -8.37 4.15 -3.44
N ALA A 26 -8.64 4.99 -4.44
CA ALA A 26 -7.60 5.79 -5.08
C ALA A 26 -7.04 6.84 -4.12
N GLU A 27 -7.92 7.46 -3.32
CA GLU A 27 -7.55 8.38 -2.25
C GLU A 27 -6.80 7.66 -1.13
N TRP A 28 -7.25 6.48 -0.71
CA TRP A 28 -6.55 5.69 0.30
C TRP A 28 -5.10 5.39 -0.10
N TYR A 29 -4.87 4.95 -1.35
CA TYR A 29 -3.51 4.71 -1.85
C TYR A 29 -2.70 6.01 -1.96
N ARG A 30 -3.35 7.13 -2.33
CA ARG A 30 -2.68 8.44 -2.39
C ARG A 30 -2.15 8.84 -1.03
N GLU A 31 -2.99 8.79 0.00
CA GLU A 31 -2.63 9.15 1.37
C GLU A 31 -1.57 8.22 1.95
N ALA A 32 -1.68 6.92 1.67
CA ALA A 32 -0.75 5.93 2.20
C ALA A 32 0.64 5.96 1.53
N LEU A 33 0.72 6.24 0.22
CA LEU A 33 1.96 6.11 -0.54
C LEU A 33 2.67 7.44 -0.80
N CYS A 34 1.98 8.55 -1.08
CA CYS A 34 2.65 9.76 -1.59
C CYS A 34 3.69 10.35 -0.61
N ASN A 35 3.45 10.26 0.71
CA ASN A 35 4.36 10.77 1.73
C ASN A 35 4.98 9.63 2.57
N LEU A 36 5.02 8.40 2.04
CA LEU A 36 5.51 7.23 2.78
C LEU A 36 6.97 7.40 3.20
N ASN A 37 7.82 7.87 2.29
CA ASN A 37 9.25 8.10 2.54
C ASN A 37 9.52 9.25 3.53
N GLU A 38 8.67 10.29 3.54
CA GLU A 38 8.77 11.41 4.47
C GLU A 38 8.31 11.02 5.89
N ASN A 39 7.14 10.37 5.99
CA ASN A 39 6.54 10.01 7.27
C ASN A 39 7.17 8.77 7.90
N TYR A 40 7.69 7.85 7.08
CA TYR A 40 8.23 6.56 7.50
C TYR A 40 9.57 6.25 6.81
N PRO A 41 10.62 7.05 7.03
CA PRO A 41 11.88 7.00 6.27
C PRO A 41 12.64 5.67 6.34
N ALA A 42 12.41 4.86 7.37
CA ALA A 42 13.00 3.52 7.48
C ALA A 42 12.30 2.49 6.58
N THR A 43 11.07 2.73 6.12
CA THR A 43 10.37 1.87 5.16
C THR A 43 11.02 2.03 3.79
N LYS A 44 11.65 0.97 3.27
CA LYS A 44 12.34 1.00 1.96
C LYS A 44 11.68 0.12 0.90
N SER A 45 10.63 -0.62 1.28
CA SER A 45 9.92 -1.50 0.36
C SER A 45 8.47 -1.71 0.80
N VAL A 46 7.61 -1.87 -0.19
CA VAL A 46 6.19 -2.22 -0.03
C VAL A 46 5.89 -3.38 -0.97
N LEU A 47 5.35 -4.46 -0.42
CA LEU A 47 4.88 -5.61 -1.17
C LEU A 47 3.35 -5.60 -1.18
N PHE A 48 2.78 -5.39 -2.37
CA PHE A 48 1.33 -5.41 -2.53
C PHE A 48 0.78 -6.83 -2.38
N PHE A 49 -0.25 -6.99 -1.55
CA PHE A 49 -1.06 -8.20 -1.53
C PHE A 49 -2.05 -8.14 -2.68
N HIS A 50 -1.81 -8.95 -3.72
CA HIS A 50 -2.48 -8.79 -5.01
C HIS A 50 -3.24 -10.06 -5.40
N PHE A 51 -4.41 -10.24 -4.79
CA PHE A 51 -5.24 -11.43 -4.95
C PHE A 51 -6.72 -11.05 -5.07
N ASN A 52 -7.40 -11.56 -6.11
CA ASN A 52 -8.75 -11.12 -6.46
C ASN A 52 -9.88 -11.98 -5.87
N ASN A 53 -9.55 -13.05 -5.14
CA ASN A 53 -10.54 -13.99 -4.64
C ASN A 53 -10.18 -14.55 -3.26
N ASP A 54 -9.97 -13.66 -2.30
CA ASP A 54 -9.61 -14.01 -0.93
C ASP A 54 -10.84 -14.45 -0.11
N ILE A 55 -10.88 -15.73 0.24
CA ILE A 55 -11.92 -16.35 1.07
C ILE A 55 -11.42 -16.70 2.48
N THR A 56 -10.24 -16.21 2.87
CA THR A 56 -9.61 -16.57 4.15
C THR A 56 -10.11 -15.74 5.33
N LEU A 57 -10.69 -14.56 5.05
CA LEU A 57 -11.07 -13.57 6.07
C LEU A 57 -12.57 -13.51 6.34
N THR A 58 -13.41 -13.79 5.35
CA THR A 58 -14.87 -13.73 5.49
C THR A 58 -15.58 -14.81 4.68
N ASN A 59 -16.88 -15.00 4.91
CA ASN A 59 -17.71 -15.91 4.11
C ASN A 59 -17.99 -15.40 2.68
N LYS A 60 -17.54 -14.18 2.35
CA LYS A 60 -17.58 -13.62 1.00
C LYS A 60 -16.14 -13.45 0.51
N SER A 61 -15.96 -13.68 -0.79
CA SER A 61 -14.68 -13.41 -1.43
C SER A 61 -14.37 -11.92 -1.43
N LEU A 62 -13.12 -11.57 -1.09
CA LEU A 62 -12.57 -10.23 -1.12
C LEU A 62 -11.63 -10.06 -2.31
N ASN A 63 -11.69 -8.87 -2.92
CA ASN A 63 -10.84 -8.51 -4.05
C ASN A 63 -9.84 -7.42 -3.64
N TRP A 64 -8.57 -7.81 -3.53
CA TRP A 64 -7.43 -6.92 -3.26
C TRP A 64 -6.71 -6.47 -4.53
N TYR A 65 -7.11 -7.01 -5.68
CA TYR A 65 -6.57 -6.69 -6.99
C TYR A 65 -7.02 -5.29 -7.41
N PHE A 66 -6.11 -4.50 -7.97
CA PHE A 66 -6.39 -3.12 -8.36
C PHE A 66 -5.98 -2.79 -9.80
N LEU A 67 -5.47 -3.74 -10.60
CA LEU A 67 -5.00 -3.43 -11.97
C LEU A 67 -6.12 -3.00 -12.93
N GLU A 68 -7.38 -3.37 -12.65
CA GLU A 68 -8.54 -2.98 -13.47
C GLU A 68 -9.11 -1.61 -13.07
N ASP A 69 -8.60 -1.01 -11.98
CA ASP A 69 -9.01 0.30 -11.49
C ASP A 69 -7.97 1.34 -11.92
N SER A 70 -8.25 2.01 -13.05
CA SER A 70 -7.32 2.95 -13.66
C SER A 70 -6.99 4.15 -12.75
N LEU A 71 -7.95 4.65 -11.98
CA LEU A 71 -7.75 5.77 -11.05
C LEU A 71 -6.83 5.37 -9.91
N THR A 72 -7.04 4.18 -9.33
CA THR A 72 -6.16 3.63 -8.31
C THR A 72 -4.74 3.40 -8.85
N VAL A 73 -4.61 2.80 -10.04
CA VAL A 73 -3.30 2.55 -10.67
C VAL A 73 -2.56 3.86 -10.95
N GLU A 74 -3.25 4.88 -11.46
CA GLU A 74 -2.65 6.20 -11.72
C GLU A 74 -2.18 6.86 -10.41
N SER A 75 -2.99 6.82 -9.36
CA SER A 75 -2.66 7.34 -8.02
C SER A 75 -1.40 6.66 -7.47
N ILE A 76 -1.34 5.32 -7.50
CA ILE A 76 -0.19 4.54 -7.04
C ILE A 76 1.06 4.93 -7.83
N LYS A 77 1.00 4.94 -9.18
CA LYS A 77 2.15 5.29 -10.03
C LYS A 77 2.66 6.69 -9.71
N LYS A 78 1.77 7.67 -9.64
CA LYS A 78 2.13 9.07 -9.34
C LYS A 78 2.87 9.20 -8.00
N CYS A 79 2.42 8.50 -6.95
CA CYS A 79 3.08 8.52 -5.66
C CYS A 79 4.43 7.79 -5.69
N VAL A 80 4.48 6.57 -6.25
CA VAL A 80 5.68 5.73 -6.26
C VAL A 80 6.79 6.30 -7.16
N ASP A 81 6.44 6.89 -8.31
CA ASP A 81 7.41 7.57 -9.18
C ASP A 81 8.03 8.81 -8.49
N GLY A 82 7.29 9.40 -7.54
CA GLY A 82 7.77 10.50 -6.71
C GLY A 82 8.67 10.07 -5.55
N TRP A 83 8.83 8.77 -5.28
CA TRP A 83 9.67 8.30 -4.19
C TRP A 83 11.15 8.55 -4.47
N SER A 84 11.76 9.32 -3.56
CA SER A 84 13.22 9.45 -3.47
C SER A 84 13.68 8.85 -2.16
N TRP A 85 14.48 7.80 -2.25
CA TRP A 85 15.13 7.17 -1.09
C TRP A 85 16.50 7.81 -0.92
N GLN A 86 16.62 8.70 0.06
CA GLN A 86 17.91 9.15 0.58
C GLN A 86 18.57 8.06 1.44
#